data_AF-A0A8J8ANY7-F1
#
_entry.id   AF-A0A8J8ANY7-F1
#
_cell.length_a   1.000
_cell.length_b   1.000
_cell.length_c   1.000
_cell.angle_alpha   90.00
_cell.angle_beta   90.00
_cell.angle_gamma   90.00
#
_symmetry.space_group_name_H-M   'P 1'
#
loop_
_entity.id
_entity.type
_entity.pdbx_description
1 polymer ?
#
loop_
_entity_poly.entity_id
_entity_poly.type
_entity_poly.pdbx_seq_one_letter_code
_entity_poly.pdbx_strand_id
1 'polypeptide(L)'
;MPVVMSLMDYGKVIGALNVEGPHFGIQFPLPESVPTLWSFVSLPAKASGVAFSPEGITFMVLLILLGSYLEAGYVGSIRDEVLMRESSFLKNAGRDFPEFLKFNAILYAVMMLLILTVLASPFMFLLAFLGLIIFLYAVYGTPFLISIDGLGFMDALVESLRLAKKGGEYLDYALKYLALGAFISVPLTLIVTNTGVPGLIVGLLLSAPLSLTLSTATVIFFVDLRARGFNRGKP
;
A
#
# COMPACT_ATOMS: atom_id res chain seq x y z
N MET A 1 5.89 0.28 12.55
CA MET A 1 5.62 1.18 11.40
C MET A 1 4.16 1.06 10.91
N PRO A 2 3.61 -0.13 10.57
CA PRO A 2 2.22 -0.25 10.08
C PRO A 2 1.14 0.34 11.00
N VAL A 3 1.30 0.21 12.32
CA VAL A 3 0.40 0.82 13.33
C VAL A 3 0.41 2.33 13.24
N VAL A 4 1.60 2.94 13.13
CA VAL A 4 1.75 4.39 13.03
C VAL A 4 1.07 4.90 11.76
N MET A 5 1.32 4.25 10.62
CA MET A 5 0.69 4.60 9.35
C MET A 5 -0.84 4.43 9.39
N SER A 6 -1.34 3.40 10.09
CA SER A 6 -2.78 3.21 10.29
C SER A 6 -3.40 4.37 11.09
N LEU A 7 -2.71 4.85 12.13
CA LEU A 7 -3.18 5.96 12.96
C LEU A 7 -3.07 7.32 12.26
N MET A 8 -2.15 7.48 11.31
CA MET A 8 -2.02 8.71 10.51
C MET A 8 -3.25 8.95 9.62
N ASP A 9 -4.00 7.92 9.27
CA ASP A 9 -5.26 8.04 8.53
C ASP A 9 -6.43 8.35 9.50
N TYR A 10 -6.40 9.58 10.03
CA TYR A 10 -7.34 10.05 11.04
C TYR A 10 -8.80 9.94 10.59
N GLY A 11 -9.08 10.21 9.31
CA GLY A 11 -10.42 10.08 8.73
C GLY A 11 -10.97 8.66 8.87
N LYS A 12 -10.13 7.65 8.62
CA LYS A 12 -10.52 6.24 8.78
C LYS A 12 -10.62 5.82 10.25
N VAL A 13 -9.77 6.34 11.13
CA VAL A 13 -9.89 6.10 12.59
C VAL A 13 -11.24 6.58 13.09
N ILE A 14 -11.59 7.84 12.80
CA ILE A 14 -12.88 8.42 13.19
C ILE A 14 -14.03 7.69 12.50
N GLY A 15 -13.89 7.35 11.21
CA GLY A 15 -14.88 6.58 10.47
C GLY A 15 -15.18 5.22 11.10
N ALA A 16 -14.16 4.50 11.55
CA ALA A 16 -14.31 3.21 12.21
C ALA A 16 -15.01 3.31 13.58
N LEU A 17 -14.75 4.38 14.33
CA LEU A 17 -15.35 4.60 15.65
C LEU A 17 -16.81 5.08 15.59
N ASN A 18 -17.23 5.63 14.44
CA ASN A 18 -18.58 6.18 14.24
C ASN A 18 -19.43 5.33 13.28
N VAL A 19 -19.13 4.03 13.16
CA VAL A 19 -19.98 3.12 12.38
C VAL A 19 -21.30 2.92 13.11
N GLU A 20 -22.40 3.32 12.47
CA GLU A 20 -23.75 3.11 12.97
C GLU A 20 -24.31 1.77 12.48
N GLY A 21 -24.71 0.91 13.41
CA GLY A 21 -25.28 -0.40 13.10
C GLY A 21 -24.26 -1.45 12.65
N PRO A 22 -24.70 -2.69 12.38
CA PRO A 22 -23.80 -3.76 11.99
C PRO A 22 -23.23 -3.52 10.58
N HIS A 23 -21.91 -3.68 10.44
CA HIS A 23 -21.22 -3.51 9.16
C HIS A 23 -20.50 -4.78 8.72
N PHE A 24 -20.66 -5.09 7.43
CA PHE A 24 -20.02 -6.19 6.73
C PHE A 24 -19.40 -5.66 5.45
N GLY A 25 -18.16 -6.03 5.19
CA GLY A 25 -17.43 -5.62 4.01
C GLY A 25 -16.21 -6.49 3.79
N ILE A 26 -15.74 -6.51 2.54
CA ILE A 26 -14.57 -7.27 2.13
C ILE A 26 -13.67 -6.31 1.35
N GLN A 27 -12.40 -6.29 1.69
CA GLN A 27 -11.34 -5.62 0.94
C GLN A 27 -10.65 -6.60 0.01
N PHE A 28 -10.21 -6.10 -1.14
CA PHE A 28 -9.43 -6.86 -2.12
C PHE A 28 -8.08 -6.16 -2.31
N PRO A 29 -7.18 -6.22 -1.31
CA PRO A 29 -5.94 -5.47 -1.38
C PRO A 29 -5.03 -6.06 -2.46
N LEU A 30 -4.40 -5.19 -3.24
CA LEU A 30 -3.27 -5.55 -4.06
C LEU A 30 -1.99 -5.48 -3.23
N PRO A 31 -0.89 -6.10 -3.67
CA PRO A 31 0.40 -5.94 -3.00
C PRO A 31 0.74 -4.46 -2.85
N GLU A 32 1.20 -4.08 -1.68
CA GLU A 32 1.65 -2.72 -1.38
C GLU A 32 2.85 -2.77 -0.45
N SER A 33 3.68 -1.75 -0.51
CA SER A 33 4.93 -1.63 0.25
C SER A 33 4.71 -1.70 1.76
N VAL A 34 3.69 -0.99 2.24
CA VAL A 34 3.30 -0.95 3.65
C VAL A 34 1.80 -1.17 3.76
N PRO A 35 1.36 -2.43 3.92
CA PRO A 35 -0.02 -2.68 4.28
C PRO A 35 -0.31 -2.07 5.65
N THR A 36 -1.48 -1.50 5.81
CA THR A 36 -1.96 -0.91 7.07
C THR A 36 -3.21 -1.64 7.53
N LEU A 37 -3.77 -1.25 8.68
CA LEU A 37 -5.09 -1.75 9.09
C LEU A 37 -6.14 -1.56 7.98
N TRP A 38 -6.08 -0.43 7.29
CA TRP A 38 -7.06 -0.02 6.29
C TRP A 38 -6.95 -0.77 4.97
N SER A 39 -5.86 -1.50 4.77
CA SER A 39 -5.69 -2.45 3.67
C SER A 39 -6.59 -3.67 3.83
N PHE A 40 -7.00 -3.98 5.07
CA PHE A 40 -7.80 -5.16 5.38
C PHE A 40 -9.20 -4.81 5.91
N VAL A 41 -9.42 -3.61 6.42
CA VAL A 41 -10.73 -3.20 6.95
C VAL A 41 -11.53 -2.46 5.87
N SER A 42 -12.74 -2.95 5.60
CA SER A 42 -13.73 -2.22 4.81
C SER A 42 -14.45 -1.22 5.72
N LEU A 43 -14.51 0.05 5.31
CA LEU A 43 -15.26 1.08 6.02
C LEU A 43 -16.45 1.52 5.16
N PRO A 44 -17.58 1.93 5.79
CA PRO A 44 -18.68 2.54 5.06
C PRO A 44 -18.22 3.76 4.25
N ALA A 45 -18.74 3.92 3.02
CA ALA A 45 -18.36 5.00 2.09
C ALA A 45 -18.61 6.43 2.60
N LYS A 46 -19.27 6.61 3.76
CA LYS A 46 -19.47 7.91 4.42
C LYS A 46 -18.25 8.40 5.19
N ALA A 47 -17.22 7.57 5.35
CA ALA A 47 -16.01 7.93 6.07
C ALA A 47 -15.08 8.75 5.16
N SER A 48 -15.08 10.07 5.38
CA SER A 48 -14.07 11.05 4.93
C SER A 48 -14.43 11.85 3.67
N GLY A 49 -14.89 13.09 3.88
CA GLY A 49 -14.78 14.15 2.88
C GLY A 49 -13.38 14.75 2.92
N VAL A 50 -12.73 14.92 1.76
CA VAL A 50 -11.48 15.68 1.66
C VAL A 50 -11.84 17.17 1.61
N ALA A 51 -11.54 17.91 2.67
CA ALA A 51 -11.67 19.36 2.67
C ALA A 51 -10.43 19.99 2.00
N PHE A 52 -10.64 20.71 0.90
CA PHE A 52 -9.58 21.47 0.24
C PHE A 52 -9.38 22.81 0.94
N SER A 53 -8.49 22.83 1.94
CA SER A 53 -8.02 24.07 2.58
C SER A 53 -6.49 24.18 2.50
N PRO A 54 -5.91 25.39 2.58
CA PRO A 54 -4.45 25.56 2.64
C PRO A 54 -3.79 24.73 3.74
N GLU A 55 -4.43 24.63 4.90
CA GLU A 55 -3.99 23.83 6.04
C GLU A 55 -4.07 22.33 5.70
N GLY A 56 -5.16 21.89 5.08
CA GLY A 56 -5.34 20.50 4.63
C GLY A 56 -4.29 20.08 3.60
N ILE A 57 -3.95 20.96 2.66
CA ILE A 57 -2.88 20.73 1.68
C ILE A 57 -1.52 20.64 2.38
N THR A 58 -1.23 21.56 3.29
CA THR A 58 0.03 21.55 4.05
C THR A 58 0.16 20.26 4.85
N PHE A 59 -0.90 19.85 5.54
CA PHE A 59 -0.93 18.61 6.30
C PHE A 59 -0.75 17.38 5.39
N MET A 60 -1.42 17.34 4.23
CA MET A 60 -1.25 16.29 3.24
C MET A 60 0.21 16.18 2.77
N VAL A 61 0.86 17.30 2.46
CA VAL A 61 2.28 17.31 2.05
C VAL A 61 3.17 16.76 3.15
N LEU A 62 2.95 17.14 4.41
CA LEU A 62 3.70 16.61 5.55
C LEU A 62 3.49 15.10 5.72
N LEU A 63 2.25 14.60 5.55
CA LEU A 63 1.97 13.17 5.59
C LEU A 63 2.64 12.41 4.45
N ILE A 64 2.69 12.97 3.24
CA ILE A 64 3.40 12.37 2.10
C ILE A 64 4.90 12.29 2.37
N LEU A 65 5.51 13.36 2.89
CA LEU A 65 6.93 13.40 3.24
C LEU A 65 7.26 12.36 4.32
N LEU A 66 6.52 12.40 5.44
CA LEU A 66 6.73 11.46 6.55
C LEU A 66 6.46 10.02 6.11
N GLY A 67 5.36 9.80 5.38
CA GLY A 67 4.97 8.49 4.91
C GLY A 67 6.01 7.87 3.99
N SER A 68 6.52 8.63 3.02
CA SER A 68 7.57 8.18 2.09
C SER A 68 8.87 7.83 2.81
N TYR A 69 9.26 8.62 3.82
CA TYR A 69 10.46 8.35 4.61
C TYR A 69 10.30 7.06 5.44
N LEU A 70 9.14 6.89 6.08
CA LEU A 70 8.85 5.71 6.88
C LEU A 70 8.75 4.43 6.02
N GLU A 71 8.14 4.54 4.84
CA GLU A 71 7.99 3.46 3.86
C GLU A 71 9.34 3.01 3.33
N ALA A 72 10.20 3.94 2.92
CA ALA A 72 11.57 3.68 2.48
C ALA A 72 12.38 2.92 3.57
N GLY A 73 12.32 3.40 4.82
CA GLY A 73 12.99 2.75 5.94
C GLY A 73 12.44 1.35 6.22
N TYR A 74 11.12 1.18 6.14
CA TYR A 74 10.46 -0.10 6.41
C TYR A 74 10.78 -1.16 5.35
N VAL A 75 10.57 -0.85 4.07
CA VAL A 75 10.85 -1.79 2.97
C VAL A 75 12.34 -2.10 2.92
N GLY A 76 13.21 -1.10 3.07
CA GLY A 76 14.65 -1.31 3.08
C GLY A 76 15.13 -2.17 4.25
N SER A 77 14.54 -2.03 5.44
CA SER A 77 14.89 -2.87 6.60
C SER A 77 14.49 -4.32 6.41
N ILE A 78 13.33 -4.58 5.80
CA ILE A 78 12.87 -5.93 5.44
C ILE A 78 13.82 -6.53 4.40
N ARG A 79 14.18 -5.76 3.37
CA ARG A 79 15.15 -6.19 2.35
C ARG A 79 16.48 -6.59 2.98
N ASP A 80 17.03 -5.76 3.86
CA ASP A 80 18.33 -6.07 4.47
C ASP A 80 18.26 -7.33 5.33
N GLU A 81 17.17 -7.53 6.08
CA GLU A 81 16.96 -8.75 6.86
C GLU A 81 16.84 -9.99 5.95
N VAL A 82 16.04 -9.93 4.89
CA VAL A 82 15.88 -11.02 3.91
C VAL A 82 17.20 -11.36 3.22
N LEU A 83 18.04 -10.35 2.96
CA LEU A 83 19.35 -10.53 2.33
C LEU A 83 20.48 -10.80 3.33
N MET A 84 20.18 -11.00 4.62
CA MET A 84 21.15 -11.22 5.70
C MET A 84 22.24 -10.14 5.79
N ARG A 85 21.83 -8.87 5.64
CA ARG A 85 22.70 -7.68 5.73
C ARG A 85 22.44 -6.93 7.05
N GLU A 86 23.39 -6.11 7.46
CA GLU A 86 23.17 -5.20 8.58
C GLU A 86 22.01 -4.23 8.28
N SER A 87 20.93 -4.37 9.04
CA SER A 87 19.71 -3.59 8.86
C SER A 87 19.76 -2.31 9.70
N SER A 88 19.54 -1.16 9.05
CA SER A 88 19.39 0.13 9.72
C SER A 88 18.28 0.94 9.09
N PHE A 89 17.17 1.10 9.83
CA PHE A 89 15.99 1.81 9.38
C PHE A 89 16.30 3.22 8.86
N LEU A 90 17.06 4.01 9.62
CA LEU A 90 17.36 5.40 9.27
C LEU A 90 18.27 5.50 8.04
N LYS A 91 19.22 4.56 7.88
CA LYS A 91 20.10 4.49 6.71
C LYS A 91 19.29 4.16 5.46
N ASN A 92 18.38 3.18 5.57
CA ASN A 92 17.49 2.79 4.47
C ASN A 92 16.50 3.89 4.10
N ALA A 93 15.90 4.52 5.11
CA ALA A 93 15.00 5.65 4.91
C ALA A 93 15.71 6.79 4.19
N GLY A 94 16.88 7.23 4.66
CA GLY A 94 17.64 8.29 4.01
C GLY A 94 18.08 7.97 2.58
N ARG A 95 18.43 6.70 2.31
CA ARG A 95 18.89 6.25 0.99
C ARG A 95 17.77 6.22 -0.04
N ASP A 96 16.63 5.62 0.30
CA ASP A 96 15.55 5.34 -0.65
C ASP A 96 14.47 6.45 -0.67
N PHE A 97 14.47 7.36 0.33
CA PHE A 97 13.45 8.41 0.48
C PHE A 97 13.15 9.22 -0.79
N PRO A 98 14.13 9.74 -1.56
CA PRO A 98 13.82 10.57 -2.72
C PRO A 98 12.99 9.84 -3.77
N GLU A 99 13.24 8.55 -3.98
CA GLU A 99 12.55 7.76 -4.99
C GLU A 99 11.17 7.31 -4.50
N PHE A 100 11.05 6.97 -3.21
CA PHE A 100 9.73 6.74 -2.57
C PHE A 100 8.87 7.99 -2.56
N LEU A 101 9.46 9.18 -2.36
CA LEU A 101 8.73 10.44 -2.40
C LEU A 101 8.16 10.72 -3.80
N LYS A 102 8.94 10.48 -4.86
CA LYS A 102 8.46 10.60 -6.25
C LYS A 102 7.32 9.62 -6.53
N PHE A 103 7.48 8.36 -6.12
CA PHE A 103 6.45 7.33 -6.27
C PHE A 103 5.14 7.75 -5.59
N ASN A 104 5.21 8.12 -4.32
CA ASN A 104 4.04 8.52 -3.55
C ASN A 104 3.40 9.80 -4.10
N ALA A 105 4.19 10.81 -4.48
CA ALA A 105 3.66 12.02 -5.09
C ALA A 105 2.82 11.72 -6.35
N ILE A 106 3.29 10.82 -7.22
CA ILE A 106 2.54 10.38 -8.40
C ILE A 106 1.30 9.58 -8.00
N LEU A 107 1.41 8.66 -7.03
CA LEU A 107 0.26 7.87 -6.56
C LEU A 107 -0.85 8.80 -6.03
N TYR A 108 -0.50 9.76 -5.17
CA TYR A 108 -1.45 10.76 -4.66
C TYR A 108 -2.02 11.65 -5.77
N ALA A 109 -1.21 12.06 -6.76
CA ALA A 109 -1.70 12.85 -7.90
C ALA A 109 -2.73 12.06 -8.74
N VAL A 110 -2.49 10.77 -8.97
CA VAL A 110 -3.43 9.89 -9.69
C VAL A 110 -4.70 9.66 -8.87
N MET A 111 -4.58 9.44 -7.55
CA MET A 111 -5.75 9.32 -6.66
C MET A 111 -6.61 10.59 -6.72
N MET A 112 -5.98 11.76 -6.62
CA MET A 112 -6.66 13.05 -6.68
C MET A 112 -7.39 13.23 -8.02
N LEU A 113 -6.73 12.91 -9.14
CA LEU A 113 -7.34 12.99 -10.47
C LEU A 113 -8.57 12.09 -10.59
N LEU A 114 -8.51 10.86 -10.08
CA LEU A 114 -9.64 9.92 -10.11
C LEU A 114 -10.79 10.41 -9.23
N ILE A 115 -10.50 10.91 -8.03
CA ILE A 115 -11.52 11.48 -7.13
C ILE A 115 -12.22 12.67 -7.81
N LEU A 116 -11.46 13.61 -8.37
CA LEU A 116 -12.01 14.77 -9.09
C LEU A 116 -12.87 14.35 -10.30
N THR A 117 -12.47 13.28 -10.99
CA THR A 117 -13.25 12.73 -12.12
C THR A 117 -14.61 12.20 -11.66
N VAL A 118 -14.66 11.46 -10.55
CA VAL A 118 -15.91 10.93 -9.99
C VAL A 118 -16.80 12.04 -9.43
N LEU A 119 -16.20 13.06 -8.80
CA LEU A 119 -16.95 14.23 -8.31
C LEU A 119 -17.55 15.05 -9.46
N ALA A 120 -16.83 15.19 -10.58
CA ALA A 120 -17.32 15.89 -11.77
C ALA A 120 -18.42 15.10 -12.49
N SER A 121 -18.31 13.77 -12.53
CA SER A 121 -19.30 12.88 -13.15
C SER A 121 -19.40 11.55 -12.38
N PRO A 122 -20.42 11.39 -11.52
CA PRO A 122 -20.59 10.15 -10.74
C PRO A 122 -20.74 8.89 -11.59
N PHE A 123 -21.25 9.01 -12.82
CA PHE A 123 -21.35 7.90 -13.78
C PHE A 123 -19.98 7.34 -14.21
N MET A 124 -18.91 8.12 -14.07
CA MET A 124 -17.54 7.67 -14.33
C MET A 124 -16.98 6.78 -13.23
N PHE A 125 -17.71 6.56 -12.14
CA PHE A 125 -17.26 5.74 -11.01
C PHE A 125 -16.72 4.37 -11.43
N LEU A 126 -17.45 3.63 -12.26
CA LEU A 126 -17.03 2.29 -12.68
C LEU A 126 -15.72 2.35 -13.49
N LEU A 127 -15.60 3.33 -14.39
CA LEU A 127 -14.39 3.51 -15.19
C LEU A 127 -13.20 3.95 -14.34
N ALA A 128 -13.40 4.88 -13.41
CA ALA A 128 -12.38 5.33 -12.47
C ALA A 128 -11.92 4.19 -11.55
N PHE A 129 -12.86 3.35 -11.08
CA PHE A 129 -12.57 2.19 -10.27
C PHE A 129 -11.78 1.12 -11.03
N LEU A 130 -12.15 0.81 -12.28
CA LEU A 130 -11.38 -0.11 -13.11
C LEU A 130 -9.99 0.45 -13.45
N GLY A 131 -9.92 1.74 -13.79
CA GLY A 131 -8.66 2.43 -14.02
C GLY A 131 -7.74 2.41 -12.80
N LEU A 132 -8.31 2.57 -11.60
CA LEU A 132 -7.60 2.47 -10.33
C LEU A 132 -6.99 1.08 -10.12
N ILE A 133 -7.77 0.02 -10.30
CA ILE A 133 -7.28 -1.36 -10.13
C ILE A 133 -6.15 -1.66 -11.12
N ILE A 134 -6.32 -1.27 -12.39
CA ILE A 134 -5.30 -1.47 -13.42
C ILE A 134 -4.03 -0.69 -13.06
N PHE A 135 -4.17 0.56 -12.62
CA PHE A 135 -3.06 1.41 -12.20
C PHE A 135 -2.31 0.79 -11.02
N LEU A 136 -3.00 0.41 -9.95
CA LEU A 136 -2.38 -0.18 -8.76
C LEU A 136 -1.67 -1.50 -9.09
N TYR A 137 -2.29 -2.36 -9.91
CA TYR A 137 -1.63 -3.59 -10.38
C TYR A 137 -0.36 -3.28 -11.18
N ALA A 138 -0.41 -2.26 -12.03
CA ALA A 138 0.72 -1.88 -12.87
C ALA A 138 1.91 -1.32 -12.09
N VAL A 139 1.66 -0.59 -11.00
CA VAL A 139 2.70 0.14 -10.26
C VAL A 139 3.14 -0.52 -8.96
N TYR A 140 2.47 -1.58 -8.47
CA TYR A 140 2.78 -2.12 -7.15
C TYR A 140 4.23 -2.60 -6.97
N GLY A 141 4.88 -3.04 -8.05
CA GLY A 141 6.26 -3.51 -7.99
C GLY A 141 7.28 -2.38 -7.80
N THR A 142 6.92 -1.15 -8.14
CA THR A 142 7.81 0.03 -8.13
C THR A 142 8.56 0.22 -6.81
N PRO A 143 7.91 0.32 -5.62
CA PRO A 143 8.62 0.54 -4.36
C PRO A 143 9.59 -0.60 -4.00
N PHE A 144 9.25 -1.84 -4.35
CA PHE A 144 10.11 -2.99 -4.10
C PHE A 144 11.34 -2.98 -5.02
N LEU A 145 11.17 -2.63 -6.30
CA LEU A 145 12.26 -2.50 -7.26
C LEU A 145 13.21 -1.34 -6.92
N ILE A 146 12.68 -0.20 -6.45
CA ILE A 146 13.49 0.90 -5.90
C ILE A 146 14.38 0.35 -4.78
N SER A 147 13.79 -0.35 -3.81
CA SER A 147 14.52 -0.76 -2.62
C SER A 147 15.52 -1.90 -2.89
N ILE A 148 15.13 -2.92 -3.68
CA ILE A 148 15.92 -4.13 -3.94
C ILE A 148 17.05 -3.86 -4.91
N ASP A 149 16.73 -3.27 -6.08
CA ASP A 149 17.69 -3.06 -7.16
C ASP A 149 18.40 -1.68 -7.05
N GLY A 150 17.94 -0.80 -6.14
CA GLY A 150 18.49 0.56 -6.02
C GLY A 150 18.15 1.44 -7.23
N LEU A 151 17.07 1.13 -7.94
CA LEU A 151 16.67 1.85 -9.15
C LEU A 151 16.10 3.23 -8.83
N GLY A 152 16.31 4.17 -9.76
CA GLY A 152 15.54 5.40 -9.77
C GLY A 152 14.05 5.13 -10.02
N PHE A 153 13.18 6.01 -9.55
CA PHE A 153 11.72 5.87 -9.66
C PHE A 153 11.24 5.53 -11.08
N MET A 154 11.76 6.21 -12.09
CA MET A 154 11.33 5.99 -13.48
C MET A 154 11.72 4.60 -14.00
N ASP A 155 12.94 4.16 -13.70
CA ASP A 155 13.42 2.84 -14.13
C ASP A 155 12.65 1.72 -13.42
N ALA A 156 12.39 1.90 -12.12
CA ALA A 156 11.56 0.99 -11.32
C ALA A 156 10.11 0.92 -11.84
N LEU A 157 9.53 2.07 -12.23
CA LEU A 157 8.18 2.14 -12.78
C LEU A 157 8.10 1.44 -14.13
N VAL A 158 9.05 1.70 -15.04
CA VAL A 158 9.11 1.04 -16.36
C VAL A 158 9.25 -0.47 -16.20
N GLU A 159 10.09 -0.93 -15.28
CA GLU A 159 10.26 -2.35 -14.99
C GLU A 159 8.99 -2.96 -14.38
N SER A 160 8.34 -2.28 -13.44
CA SER A 160 7.04 -2.69 -12.88
C SER A 160 5.99 -2.85 -13.98
N LEU A 161 5.91 -1.88 -14.90
CA LEU A 161 5.00 -1.92 -16.06
C LEU A 161 5.32 -3.08 -17.02
N ARG A 162 6.60 -3.38 -17.22
CA ARG A 162 7.04 -4.51 -18.04
C ARG A 162 6.63 -5.83 -17.42
N LEU A 163 6.80 -5.98 -16.09
CA LEU A 163 6.34 -7.16 -15.34
C LEU A 163 4.82 -7.30 -15.39
N ALA A 164 4.08 -6.20 -15.17
CA ALA A 164 2.62 -6.18 -15.22
C ALA A 164 2.07 -6.60 -16.60
N LYS A 165 2.68 -6.09 -17.69
CA LYS A 165 2.33 -6.46 -19.07
C LYS A 165 2.65 -7.92 -19.40
N LYS A 166 3.77 -8.42 -18.90
CA LYS A 166 4.14 -9.83 -19.06
C LYS A 166 3.20 -10.75 -18.29
N GLY A 167 2.67 -10.27 -17.16
CA GLY A 167 1.86 -11.07 -16.25
C GLY A 167 2.66 -12.24 -15.67
N GLY A 168 2.10 -13.45 -15.76
CA GLY A 168 2.76 -14.68 -15.28
C GLY A 168 2.90 -14.67 -13.76
N GLU A 169 4.13 -14.88 -13.26
CA GLU A 169 4.42 -14.90 -11.81
C GLU A 169 4.00 -13.59 -11.11
N TYR A 170 4.06 -12.45 -11.81
CA TYR A 170 3.62 -11.15 -11.28
C TYR A 170 2.10 -11.12 -11.05
N LEU A 171 1.32 -11.56 -12.05
CA LEU A 171 -0.14 -11.67 -11.92
C LEU A 171 -0.56 -12.71 -10.88
N ASP A 172 0.07 -13.89 -10.92
CA ASP A 172 -0.20 -14.99 -9.98
C ASP A 172 0.06 -14.56 -8.53
N TYR A 173 1.16 -13.85 -8.28
CA TYR A 173 1.45 -13.30 -6.95
C TYR A 173 0.37 -12.30 -6.51
N ALA A 174 -0.01 -11.35 -7.38
CA ALA A 174 -1.04 -10.36 -7.08
C ALA A 174 -2.40 -11.02 -6.76
N LEU A 175 -2.79 -12.06 -7.51
CA LEU A 175 -4.04 -12.80 -7.26
C LEU A 175 -4.01 -13.56 -5.93
N LYS A 176 -2.90 -14.20 -5.58
CA LYS A 176 -2.73 -14.88 -4.28
C LYS A 176 -2.76 -13.89 -3.12
N TYR A 177 -2.08 -12.76 -3.28
CA TYR A 177 -2.10 -11.68 -2.29
C TYR A 177 -3.52 -11.15 -2.09
N LEU A 178 -4.24 -10.90 -3.18
CA LEU A 178 -5.63 -10.45 -3.16
C LEU A 178 -6.55 -11.45 -2.47
N ALA A 179 -6.44 -12.74 -2.78
CA ALA A 179 -7.25 -13.78 -2.16
C ALA A 179 -6.97 -13.90 -0.65
N LEU A 180 -5.70 -13.87 -0.25
CA LEU A 180 -5.29 -13.91 1.16
C LEU A 180 -5.76 -12.66 1.91
N GLY A 181 -5.58 -11.48 1.31
CA GLY A 181 -6.04 -10.21 1.87
C GLY A 181 -7.55 -10.16 2.03
N ALA A 182 -8.31 -10.66 1.06
CA ALA A 182 -9.76 -10.76 1.15
C ALA A 182 -10.20 -11.73 2.26
N PHE A 183 -9.51 -12.85 2.42
CA PHE A 183 -9.76 -13.79 3.51
C PHE A 183 -9.52 -13.16 4.89
N ILE A 184 -8.40 -12.44 5.06
CA ILE A 184 -8.05 -11.71 6.29
C ILE A 184 -9.02 -10.55 6.55
N SER A 185 -9.52 -9.93 5.48
CA SER A 185 -10.38 -8.75 5.56
C SER A 185 -11.71 -9.03 6.25
N VAL A 186 -12.31 -10.21 6.04
CA VAL A 186 -13.60 -10.57 6.63
C VAL A 186 -13.59 -10.47 8.17
N PRO A 187 -12.75 -11.24 8.90
CA PRO A 187 -12.73 -11.16 10.36
C PRO A 187 -12.27 -9.78 10.87
N LEU A 188 -11.30 -9.14 10.22
CA LEU A 188 -10.83 -7.81 10.65
C LEU A 188 -11.90 -6.74 10.49
N THR A 189 -12.64 -6.74 9.38
CA THR A 189 -13.75 -5.80 9.18
C THR A 189 -14.82 -6.00 10.24
N LEU A 190 -15.20 -7.25 10.53
CA LEU A 190 -16.17 -7.57 11.57
C LEU A 190 -15.75 -7.05 12.94
N ILE A 191 -14.51 -7.32 13.35
CA ILE A 191 -14.01 -6.90 14.66
C ILE A 191 -13.94 -5.37 14.75
N VAL A 192 -13.30 -4.72 13.77
CA VAL A 192 -12.97 -3.28 13.84
C VAL A 192 -14.22 -2.41 13.73
N THR A 193 -15.19 -2.78 12.89
CA THR A 193 -16.36 -1.92 12.62
C THR A 193 -17.55 -2.18 13.55
N ASN A 194 -17.58 -3.29 14.28
CA ASN A 194 -18.75 -3.65 15.11
C ASN A 194 -18.48 -3.59 16.63
N THR A 195 -17.23 -3.39 17.06
CA THR A 195 -16.89 -3.41 18.50
C THR A 195 -16.28 -2.10 19.02
N GLY A 196 -16.22 -1.05 18.18
CA GLY A 196 -15.73 0.28 18.56
C GLY A 196 -14.25 0.29 18.93
N VAL A 197 -13.91 0.98 20.02
CA VAL A 197 -12.51 1.17 20.48
C VAL A 197 -11.77 -0.17 20.71
N PRO A 198 -12.34 -1.19 21.41
CA PRO A 198 -11.71 -2.50 21.52
C PRO A 198 -11.36 -3.14 20.17
N GLY A 199 -12.27 -3.07 19.20
CA GLY A 199 -12.06 -3.61 17.86
C GLY A 199 -10.93 -2.92 17.12
N LEU A 200 -10.86 -1.59 17.21
CA LEU A 200 -9.78 -0.81 16.64
C LEU A 200 -8.42 -1.20 17.24
N ILE A 201 -8.34 -1.35 18.57
CA ILE A 201 -7.10 -1.77 19.25
C ILE A 201 -6.67 -3.15 18.77
N VAL A 202 -7.59 -4.12 18.75
CA VAL A 202 -7.29 -5.48 18.27
C VAL A 202 -6.86 -5.45 16.80
N GLY A 203 -7.55 -4.70 15.96
CA GLY A 203 -7.21 -4.53 14.55
C GLY A 203 -5.81 -3.95 14.36
N LEU A 204 -5.44 -2.90 15.11
CA LEU A 204 -4.11 -2.31 15.07
C LEU A 204 -3.02 -3.28 15.52
N LEU A 205 -3.28 -4.06 16.58
CA LEU A 205 -2.33 -5.07 17.07
C LEU A 205 -2.13 -6.21 16.06
N LEU A 206 -3.19 -6.63 15.38
CA LEU A 206 -3.12 -7.68 14.36
C LEU A 206 -2.54 -7.18 13.04
N SER A 207 -2.75 -5.91 12.68
CA SER A 207 -2.26 -5.37 11.41
C SER A 207 -0.74 -5.37 11.35
N ALA A 208 -0.04 -5.07 12.44
CA ALA A 208 1.43 -5.06 12.46
C ALA A 208 2.08 -6.37 11.96
N PRO A 209 1.83 -7.55 12.57
CA PRO A 209 2.42 -8.81 12.12
C PRO A 209 1.91 -9.23 10.74
N LEU A 210 0.65 -8.95 10.40
CA LEU A 210 0.08 -9.26 9.07
C LEU A 210 0.79 -8.46 7.98
N SER A 211 0.90 -7.14 8.17
CA SER A 211 1.63 -6.25 7.28
C SER A 211 3.09 -6.64 7.14
N LEU A 212 3.77 -6.98 8.25
CA LEU A 212 5.17 -7.43 8.20
C LEU A 212 5.32 -8.72 7.38
N THR A 213 4.43 -9.69 7.59
CA THR A 213 4.45 -10.96 6.87
C THR A 213 4.24 -10.75 5.37
N LEU A 214 3.23 -9.95 5.00
CA LEU A 214 2.89 -9.67 3.61
C LEU A 214 3.96 -8.83 2.90
N SER A 215 4.51 -7.82 3.56
CA SER A 215 5.64 -7.05 3.01
C SER A 215 6.88 -7.91 2.84
N THR A 216 7.21 -8.76 3.83
CA THR A 216 8.33 -9.72 3.74
C THR A 216 8.14 -10.70 2.60
N ALA A 217 6.94 -11.30 2.47
CA ALA A 217 6.61 -12.19 1.36
C ALA A 217 6.78 -11.49 0.00
N THR A 218 6.40 -10.21 -0.10
CA THR A 218 6.53 -9.44 -1.35
C THR A 218 7.99 -9.14 -1.66
N VAL A 219 8.79 -8.78 -0.66
CA VAL A 219 10.24 -8.60 -0.83
C VAL A 219 10.90 -9.90 -1.28
N ILE A 220 10.60 -11.04 -0.64
CA ILE A 220 11.11 -12.36 -1.04
C ILE A 220 10.70 -12.68 -2.47
N PHE A 221 9.44 -12.45 -2.84
CA PHE A 221 8.96 -12.66 -4.20
C PHE A 221 9.78 -11.88 -5.22
N PHE A 222 10.05 -10.58 -5.00
CA PHE A 222 10.85 -9.80 -5.92
C PHE A 222 12.33 -10.21 -5.94
N VAL A 223 12.91 -10.57 -4.78
CA VAL A 223 14.29 -11.10 -4.72
C VAL A 223 14.41 -12.38 -5.55
N ASP A 224 13.48 -13.32 -5.38
CA ASP A 224 13.44 -14.59 -6.12
C ASP A 224 13.19 -14.39 -7.61
N LEU A 225 12.26 -13.50 -7.97
CA LEU A 225 11.93 -13.16 -9.35
C LEU A 225 13.17 -12.66 -10.09
N ARG A 226 14.01 -11.86 -9.43
CA ARG A 226 15.28 -11.35 -9.98
C ARG A 226 16.33 -12.45 -10.08
N ALA A 227 16.49 -13.28 -9.07
CA ALA A 227 17.42 -14.42 -9.11
C ALA A 227 17.11 -15.38 -10.27
N ARG A 228 15.83 -15.65 -10.53
CA ARG A 228 15.38 -16.49 -11.67
C ARG A 228 15.54 -15.79 -13.02
N GLY A 229 15.29 -14.48 -13.07
CA GLY A 229 15.50 -13.65 -14.26
C GLY A 229 16.97 -13.63 -14.71
N PHE A 230 17.90 -13.57 -13.75
CA PHE A 230 19.35 -13.65 -14.01
C PHE A 230 19.77 -15.01 -14.56
N ASN A 231 19.22 -16.11 -14.04
CA ASN A 231 19.54 -17.47 -14.49
C ASN A 231 19.01 -17.81 -15.90
N ARG A 232 18.00 -17.09 -16.42
CA ARG A 232 17.52 -17.23 -17.80
C ARG A 232 18.31 -16.39 -18.82
N GLY A 233 19.26 -15.58 -18.37
CA GLY A 233 20.11 -14.72 -19.20
C GLY A 233 21.52 -15.26 -19.46
N LYS A 234 21.87 -16.45 -18.97
CA LYS A 234 23.11 -17.14 -19.35
C LYS A 234 22.85 -18.05 -20.55
N PRO A 235 23.49 -17.82 -21.71
CA PRO A 235 23.50 -18.78 -22.81
C PRO A 235 24.20 -20.08 -22.40
#